data_AF-A0A4V2NVJ3-F1
#
_entry.id   AF-A0A4V2NVJ3-F1
#
_cell.length_a   1.000
_cell.length_b   1.000
_cell.length_c   1.000
_cell.angle_alpha   90.00
_cell.angle_beta   90.00
_cell.angle_gamma   90.00
#
_symmetry.space_group_name_H-M   'P 1'
#
loop_
_entity.id
_entity.type
_entity.pdbx_description
1 polymer ?
#
loop_
_entity_poly.entity_id
_entity_poly.type
_entity_poly.pdbx_seq_one_letter_code
_entity_poly.pdbx_strand_id
1 'polypeptide(L)' 'MTEDVFESAARSYERAAEELERAVAHLRVTAQHFRDRDVPRGCAHAFAAQGHVTGAQNLLDELARLHASRARPEI' A
#
# COMPACT_ATOMS: atom_id res chain seq x y z
N MET A 1 -2.55 -7.57 -27.57
CA MET A 1 -3.01 -8.14 -26.28
C MET A 1 -1.92 -8.17 -25.21
N THR A 2 -0.64 -7.95 -25.52
CA THR A 2 0.45 -7.86 -24.52
C THR A 2 0.56 -6.50 -23.82
N GLU A 3 0.13 -5.43 -24.50
CA GLU A 3 0.12 -4.05 -23.98
C GLU A 3 -0.74 -3.91 -22.70
N ASP A 4 -1.80 -4.71 -22.59
CA ASP A 4 -2.75 -4.70 -21.47
C ASP A 4 -2.17 -5.26 -20.16
N VAL A 5 -1.29 -6.27 -20.23
CA VAL A 5 -0.73 -6.90 -19.02
C VAL A 5 0.29 -6.01 -18.34
N PHE A 6 1.12 -5.30 -19.12
CA PHE A 6 2.11 -4.38 -18.58
C PHE A 6 1.45 -3.11 -18.00
N GLU A 7 0.45 -2.57 -18.69
CA GLU A 7 -0.34 -1.44 -18.20
C GLU A 7 -1.10 -1.79 -16.91
N SER A 8 -1.69 -2.98 -16.85
CA SER A 8 -2.36 -3.47 -15.64
C SER A 8 -1.39 -3.60 -14.46
N ALA A 9 -0.17 -4.13 -14.69
CA ALA A 9 0.86 -4.22 -13.67
C ALA A 9 1.33 -2.83 -13.19
N ALA A 10 1.55 -1.89 -14.12
CA ALA A 10 1.92 -0.51 -13.80
C ALA A 10 0.88 0.16 -12.90
N ARG A 11 -0.41 0.06 -13.26
CA ARG A 11 -1.52 0.58 -12.44
C ARG A 11 -1.56 -0.01 -11.04
N SER A 12 -1.25 -1.29 -10.87
CA SER A 12 -1.21 -1.91 -9.54
C SER A 12 -0.06 -1.34 -8.69
N TYR A 13 1.09 -1.05 -9.29
CA TYR A 13 2.19 -0.37 -8.59
C TYR A 13 1.85 1.09 -8.26
N GLU A 14 1.22 1.82 -9.16
CA GLU A 14 0.75 3.19 -8.92
C GLU A 14 -0.26 3.22 -7.76
N ARG A 15 -1.23 2.30 -7.75
CA ARG A 15 -2.20 2.19 -6.65
C ARG A 15 -1.52 1.81 -5.32
N ALA A 16 -0.51 0.94 -5.34
CA ALA A 16 0.24 0.61 -4.13
C ALA A 16 1.01 1.84 -3.60
N ALA A 17 1.59 2.64 -4.50
CA ALA A 17 2.23 3.90 -4.12
C ALA A 17 1.24 4.90 -3.52
N GLU A 18 0.07 5.09 -4.14
CA GLU A 18 -1.00 5.96 -3.62
C GLU A 18 -1.45 5.56 -2.21
N GLU A 19 -1.61 4.25 -1.95
CA GLU A 19 -1.93 3.75 -0.60
C GLU A 19 -0.82 4.11 0.40
N LEU A 20 0.46 3.92 0.04
CA LEU A 20 1.58 4.30 0.91
C LEU A 20 1.68 5.81 1.15
N GLU A 21 1.36 6.64 0.17
CA GLU A 21 1.31 8.10 0.34
C GLU A 21 0.20 8.52 1.31
N ARG A 22 -0.97 7.88 1.23
CA ARG A 22 -2.05 8.08 2.21
C ARG A 22 -1.64 7.63 3.61
N ALA A 23 -0.93 6.51 3.72
CA ALA A 23 -0.38 6.05 4.99
C ALA A 23 0.58 7.10 5.59
N VAL A 24 1.49 7.67 4.79
CA VAL A 24 2.40 8.75 5.22
C VAL A 24 1.61 9.97 5.71
N ALA A 25 0.57 10.39 4.98
CA ALA A 25 -0.27 11.51 5.38
C ALA A 25 -0.92 11.26 6.74
N HIS A 26 -1.50 10.08 6.96
CA HIS A 26 -2.08 9.69 8.24
C HIS A 26 -1.04 9.64 9.37
N LEU A 27 0.14 9.08 9.15
CA LEU A 27 1.20 9.01 10.16
C LEU A 27 1.68 10.42 10.59
N ARG A 28 1.75 11.37 9.66
CA ARG A 28 2.08 12.77 9.98
C ARG A 28 1.01 13.41 10.88
N VAL A 29 -0.27 13.18 10.58
CA VAL A 29 -1.41 13.68 11.38
C VAL A 29 -1.44 13.00 12.76
N THR A 30 -1.23 11.69 12.83
CA THR A 30 -1.07 10.93 14.08
C THR A 30 0.01 11.57 14.95
N ALA A 31 1.20 11.80 14.41
CA ALA A 31 2.30 12.41 15.16
C ALA A 31 1.92 13.79 15.70
N GLN A 32 1.18 14.59 14.92
CA GLN A 32 0.70 15.89 15.38
C GLN A 32 -0.29 15.75 16.54
N HIS A 33 -1.31 14.89 16.42
CA HIS A 33 -2.26 14.64 17.51
C HIS A 33 -1.59 14.18 18.81
N PHE A 34 -0.56 13.33 18.72
CA PHE A 34 0.19 12.91 19.90
C PHE A 34 1.01 14.05 20.54
N ARG A 35 1.55 14.99 19.75
CA ARG A 35 2.18 16.22 20.30
C ARG A 35 1.15 17.10 21.01
N ASP A 36 -0.06 17.17 20.47
CA ASP A 36 -1.17 17.96 21.02
C ASP A 36 -1.91 17.24 22.17
N ARG A 37 -1.48 16.02 22.52
CA ARG A 37 -2.09 15.14 23.53
C ARG A 37 -3.54 14.72 23.22
N ASP A 38 -3.97 14.79 21.96
CA ASP A 38 -5.25 14.26 21.48
C ASP A 38 -5.13 12.78 21.08
N VAL A 39 -5.01 11.92 22.10
CA VAL A 39 -4.72 10.49 21.92
C VAL A 39 -5.80 9.75 21.11
N PRO A 40 -7.12 9.91 21.37
CA PRO A 40 -8.13 9.19 20.61
C PRO A 40 -8.08 9.47 19.10
N ARG A 41 -7.89 10.74 18.70
CA ARG A 41 -7.74 11.08 17.28
C ARG A 41 -6.43 10.57 16.69
N GLY A 42 -5.34 10.65 17.46
CA GLY A 42 -4.06 10.07 17.07
C GLY A 42 -4.17 8.57 16.76
N CYS A 43 -4.83 7.80 17.62
CA CYS A 43 -5.07 6.37 17.41
C CYS A 43 -5.91 6.09 16.16
N ALA A 44 -6.97 6.86 15.91
CA ALA A 44 -7.80 6.68 14.72
C ALA A 44 -6.99 6.82 13.42
N HIS A 45 -6.13 7.84 13.34
CA HIS A 45 -5.23 8.02 12.19
C HIS A 45 -4.13 6.96 12.12
N ALA A 46 -3.62 6.48 13.26
CA ALA A 46 -2.66 5.38 13.28
C ALA A 46 -3.24 4.09 12.68
N PHE A 47 -4.49 3.76 13.03
CA PHE A 47 -5.16 2.59 12.44
C PHE A 47 -5.50 2.78 10.96
N ALA A 48 -5.89 4.00 10.55
CA ALA A 48 -6.08 4.31 9.13
C ALA A 48 -4.78 4.11 8.33
N ALA A 49 -3.64 4.62 8.84
CA ALA A 49 -2.34 4.40 8.21
C ALA A 49 -2.00 2.92 8.06
N GLN A 50 -2.24 2.11 9.11
CA GLN A 50 -2.02 0.66 9.05
C GLN A 50 -2.88 0.00 7.98
N GLY A 51 -4.16 0.41 7.84
CA GLY A 51 -5.05 -0.10 6.79
C GLY A 51 -4.49 0.16 5.39
N HIS A 52 -3.96 1.35 5.13
CA HIS A 52 -3.33 1.69 3.86
C HIS A 52 -2.03 0.91 3.60
N VAL A 53 -1.19 0.72 4.62
CA VAL A 53 0.01 -0.15 4.51
C VAL A 53 -0.38 -1.57 4.11
N THR A 54 -1.40 -2.14 4.78
CA THR A 54 -1.92 -3.46 4.43
C THR A 54 -2.54 -3.49 3.03
N GLY A 55 -3.23 -2.42 2.61
CA GLY A 55 -3.74 -2.28 1.24
C GLY A 55 -2.62 -2.35 0.19
N ALA A 56 -1.54 -1.60 0.39
CA ALA A 56 -0.36 -1.64 -0.48
C ALA A 56 0.30 -3.04 -0.50
N GLN A 57 0.46 -3.67 0.66
CA GLN A 57 1.00 -5.04 0.77
C GLN A 57 0.15 -6.02 -0.05
N ASN A 58 -1.17 -5.96 0.06
CA ASN A 58 -2.07 -6.85 -0.68
C ASN A 58 -1.92 -6.71 -2.21
N LEU A 59 -1.78 -5.47 -2.71
CA LEU A 59 -1.55 -5.20 -4.13
C LEU A 59 -0.21 -5.78 -4.60
N LEU A 60 0.86 -5.59 -3.81
CA LEU A 60 2.18 -6.12 -4.11
C LEU A 60 2.19 -7.66 -4.07
N ASP A 61 1.48 -8.26 -3.12
CA ASP A 61 1.34 -9.71 -3.02
C ASP A 61 0.57 -10.31 -4.20
N GLU A 62 -0.45 -9.61 -4.71
CA GLU A 62 -1.17 -10.01 -5.92
C GLU A 62 -0.25 -10.03 -7.14
N LEU A 63 0.54 -8.97 -7.33
CA LEU A 63 1.55 -8.90 -8.38
C LEU A 63 2.59 -10.02 -8.22
N ALA A 64 3.09 -10.25 -7.01
CA ALA A 64 4.06 -11.30 -6.73
C ALA A 64 3.50 -12.69 -7.10
N ARG A 65 2.24 -12.98 -6.75
CA ARG A 65 1.55 -14.23 -7.15
C ARG A 65 1.40 -14.34 -8.65
N LEU A 66 1.01 -13.25 -9.33
CA LEU A 66 0.88 -13.21 -10.78
C LEU A 66 2.21 -13.54 -11.46
N HIS A 67 3.31 -12.93 -11.02
CA HIS A 67 4.65 -13.20 -11.56
C HIS A 67 5.12 -14.61 -11.23
N ALA A 68 4.91 -15.10 -10.01
CA ALA A 68 5.25 -16.46 -9.61
C ALA A 68 4.55 -17.52 -10.46
N SER A 69 3.27 -17.32 -10.80
CA SER A 69 2.52 -18.23 -11.68
C SER A 69 3.04 -18.30 -13.12
N ARG A 70 3.77 -17.28 -13.56
CA ARG A 70 4.35 -17.19 -14.91
C ARG A 70 5.82 -17.60 -14.95
N ALA A 71 6.51 -17.55 -13.81
CA ALA A 71 7.87 -18.00 -13.68
C ALA A 71 7.95 -19.53 -13.85
N ARG A 72 8.91 -20.01 -14.64
CA ARG A 72 9.27 -21.43 -14.70
C ARG A 72 10.60 -21.59 -13.97
N PRO A 73 10.75 -22.57 -13.05
CA PRO A 73 12.05 -22.85 -12.47
C PRO A 73 13.00 -23.33 -13.57
N GLU A 74 14.16 -22.70 -13.66
CA GLU A 74 15.27 -23.19 -14.48
C GLU A 74 15.92 -24.36 -13.70
N ILE A 75 16.03 -25.52 -14.37
CA ILE A 75 16.67 -26.74 -13.85
C ILE A 75 18.07 -26.83 -14.45
#